data_AF-A0A9D8EQJ6-F1
#
_entry.id   AF-A0A9D8EQJ6-F1
#
_cell.length_a   1.000
_cell.length_b   1.000
_cell.length_c   1.000
_cell.angle_alpha   90.00
_cell.angle_beta   90.00
_cell.angle_gamma   90.00
#
_symmetry.space_group_name_H-M   'P 1'
#
loop_
_entity.id
_entity.type
_entity.pdbx_description
1 polymer ?
#
loop_
_entity_poly.entity_id
_entity_poly.type
_entity_poly.pdbx_seq_one_letter_code
_entity_poly.pdbx_strand_id
1 'polypeptide(L)'
;ALKESLLAKKESEFSFSDKIDRILLNRFFGLPIFGIIMWLIFQLVFRIGEYPSRWLGLGFEKLSDLLTSLLPEGLLRSLFIDGVIGGVGGVLIFTPKLVLLFASIAVLEDSGYMARAAFIMDRIMHKIGLHGKSFIPMLIGFGCTVPAYMCGRTLENRNDRMITMHINTFMSCGGRLPIYILFAGTFFANSAGNVIFSIYIIGILMAVLFAKILRATRFKGESEPFVMELPVYRAPTVRGILMHTWERTWLFIKKAGTVILAISIIIWILFTFPKIGEAFREDYNLQILSVEQSYNDGKISEQVYTSKISEIKAKMASEQLEFSAAGRIGHFIEPVFKPLGFDWKLGLATIAGIAGKEVVVSTLGTVFSLSGTEKESEKLREAIRDQYNPLTGFNFMLFSLLYFPCIASLVVFQREAGTKEMLFQAGFTLVLAWTVSLIVFQIGRFFI
;
A
#
# COMPACT_ATOMS: atom_id res chain seq x y z
N ALA A 1 -44.50 14.69 54.57
CA ALA A 1 -45.11 14.19 53.30
C ALA A 1 -44.25 14.50 52.06
N LEU A 2 -44.37 15.66 51.39
CA LEU A 2 -43.60 15.95 50.15
C LEU A 2 -42.10 16.29 50.39
N LYS A 3 -41.73 16.74 51.59
CA LYS A 3 -40.33 17.02 51.95
C LYS A 3 -39.50 15.76 52.28
N GLU A 4 -40.16 14.66 52.66
CA GLU A 4 -39.51 13.38 52.99
C GLU A 4 -39.37 12.44 51.79
N SER A 5 -40.09 12.72 50.71
CA SER A 5 -40.06 11.95 49.45
C SER A 5 -39.23 12.62 48.35
N LEU A 6 -38.79 13.87 48.56
CA LEU A 6 -37.79 14.53 47.74
C LEU A 6 -36.40 14.07 48.19
N LEU A 7 -36.02 12.86 47.75
CA LEU A 7 -34.62 12.57 47.55
C LEU A 7 -34.13 13.56 46.49
N ALA A 8 -33.57 14.69 46.92
CA ALA A 8 -32.79 15.55 46.04
C ALA A 8 -31.79 14.62 45.35
N LYS A 9 -32.01 14.37 44.05
CA LYS A 9 -31.13 13.55 43.23
C LYS A 9 -29.76 14.19 43.39
N LYS A 10 -28.92 13.58 44.23
CA LYS A 10 -27.54 14.00 44.49
C LYS A 10 -26.97 14.37 43.13
N GLU A 11 -26.54 15.62 42.95
CA GLU A 11 -25.92 16.08 41.71
C GLU A 11 -25.01 14.95 41.25
N SER A 12 -25.30 14.36 40.09
CA SER A 12 -24.61 13.17 39.63
C SER A 12 -23.12 13.48 39.67
N GLU A 13 -22.40 12.90 40.64
CA GLU A 13 -20.95 13.00 40.67
C GLU A 13 -20.49 12.61 39.27
N PHE A 14 -19.91 13.57 38.54
CA PHE A 14 -19.48 13.34 37.16
C PHE A 14 -18.75 12.01 37.09
N SER A 15 -19.33 11.07 36.34
CA SER A 15 -18.75 9.75 36.20
C SER A 15 -17.32 9.91 35.69
N PHE A 16 -16.43 8.95 35.98
CA PHE A 16 -15.08 8.94 35.42
C PHE A 16 -15.11 9.12 33.89
N SER A 17 -16.16 8.58 33.24
CA SER A 17 -16.47 8.81 31.82
C SER A 17 -16.71 10.28 31.49
N ASP A 18 -17.53 11.00 32.26
CA ASP A 18 -17.89 12.39 31.98
C ASP A 18 -16.69 13.35 32.14
N LYS A 19 -15.78 13.05 33.08
CA LYS A 19 -14.54 13.82 33.25
C LYS A 19 -13.61 13.66 32.06
N ILE A 20 -13.50 12.44 31.54
CA ILE A 20 -12.71 12.13 30.34
C ILE A 20 -13.36 12.76 29.10
N ASP A 21 -14.67 12.62 28.94
CA ASP A 21 -15.43 13.17 27.82
C ASP A 21 -15.35 14.72 27.79
N ARG A 22 -15.27 15.40 28.94
CA ARG A 22 -15.05 16.87 28.98
C ARG A 22 -13.74 17.31 28.33
N ILE A 23 -12.70 16.49 28.40
CA ILE A 23 -11.40 16.76 27.76
C ILE A 23 -11.44 16.29 26.30
N LEU A 24 -11.87 15.06 26.07
CA LEU A 24 -11.83 14.42 24.75
C LEU A 24 -12.83 15.02 23.76
N LEU A 25 -14.02 15.43 24.20
CA LEU A 25 -15.05 16.03 23.36
C LEU A 25 -14.94 17.55 23.26
N ASN A 26 -13.90 18.15 23.84
CA ASN A 26 -13.70 19.59 23.73
C ASN A 26 -13.47 19.99 22.27
N ARG A 27 -14.17 21.03 21.80
CA ARG A 27 -14.07 21.57 20.44
C ARG A 27 -12.63 21.89 20.01
N PHE A 28 -11.77 22.33 20.93
CA PHE A 28 -10.39 22.72 20.61
C PHE A 28 -9.38 21.60 20.85
N PHE A 29 -9.50 20.86 21.96
CA PHE A 29 -8.54 19.81 22.33
C PHE A 29 -8.87 18.43 21.77
N GLY A 30 -10.13 18.14 21.42
CA GLY A 30 -10.55 16.82 20.98
C GLY A 30 -9.89 16.35 19.69
N LEU A 31 -9.79 17.25 18.69
CA LEU A 31 -9.17 16.92 17.39
C LEU A 31 -7.64 16.76 17.48
N PRO A 32 -6.89 17.62 18.20
CA PRO A 32 -5.49 17.37 18.50
C PRO A 32 -5.23 16.09 19.29
N ILE A 33 -6.01 15.81 20.35
CA ILE A 33 -5.85 14.58 21.14
C ILE A 33 -6.11 13.35 20.27
N PHE A 34 -7.16 13.38 19.46
CA PHE A 34 -7.44 12.33 18.48
C PHE A 34 -6.25 12.14 17.52
N GLY A 35 -5.70 13.22 16.97
CA GLY A 35 -4.52 13.19 16.12
C GLY A 35 -3.30 12.58 16.81
N ILE A 36 -3.07 12.90 18.08
CA ILE A 36 -1.98 12.32 18.89
C ILE A 36 -2.19 10.82 19.12
N ILE A 37 -3.40 10.39 19.46
CA ILE A 37 -3.72 8.97 19.64
C ILE A 37 -3.49 8.21 18.32
N MET A 38 -3.93 8.78 17.19
CA MET A 38 -3.68 8.19 15.88
C MET A 38 -2.19 8.11 15.55
N TRP A 39 -1.46 9.20 15.78
CA TRP A 39 -0.02 9.24 15.57
C TRP A 39 0.69 8.18 16.43
N LEU A 40 0.29 8.00 17.69
CA LEU A 40 0.84 6.99 18.59
C LEU A 40 0.56 5.57 18.08
N ILE A 41 -0.66 5.29 17.61
CA ILE A 41 -1.01 4.00 17.01
C ILE A 41 -0.16 3.73 15.77
N PHE A 42 -0.02 4.70 14.86
CA PHE A 42 0.82 4.52 13.68
C PHE A 42 2.29 4.31 14.04
N GLN A 43 2.82 5.08 15.00
CA GLN A 43 4.19 4.89 15.51
C GLN A 43 4.36 3.49 16.11
N LEU A 44 3.41 3.02 16.92
CA LEU A 44 3.42 1.68 17.49
C LEU A 44 3.43 0.62 16.39
N VAL A 45 2.52 0.73 15.42
CA VAL A 45 2.38 -0.24 14.31
C VAL A 45 3.65 -0.29 13.46
N PHE A 46 4.20 0.85 13.06
CA PHE A 46 5.36 0.88 12.16
C PHE A 46 6.66 0.55 12.89
N ARG A 47 6.89 1.14 14.07
CA ARG A 47 8.14 0.94 14.83
C ARG A 47 8.23 -0.46 15.43
N ILE A 48 7.17 -0.92 16.10
CA ILE A 48 7.16 -2.27 16.67
C ILE A 48 6.98 -3.32 15.57
N GLY A 49 6.15 -3.05 14.57
CA GLY A 49 5.90 -3.99 13.49
C GLY A 49 7.09 -4.22 12.56
N GLU A 50 8.08 -3.32 12.52
CA GLU A 50 9.31 -3.53 11.75
C GLU A 50 10.12 -4.73 12.24
N TYR A 51 10.23 -4.95 13.56
CA TYR A 51 11.02 -6.06 14.11
C TYR A 51 10.51 -7.44 13.66
N PRO A 52 9.20 -7.79 13.85
CA PRO A 52 8.69 -9.07 13.36
C PRO A 52 8.72 -9.18 11.83
N SER A 53 8.53 -8.07 11.12
CA SER A 53 8.62 -8.06 9.65
C SER A 53 10.03 -8.44 9.19
N ARG A 54 11.06 -7.90 9.85
CA ARG A 54 12.47 -8.21 9.57
C ARG A 54 12.80 -9.68 9.89
N TRP A 55 12.32 -10.20 11.01
CA TRP A 55 12.54 -11.61 11.35
C TRP A 55 11.92 -12.58 10.34
N LEU A 56 10.71 -12.26 9.86
CA LEU A 56 10.09 -13.02 8.77
C LEU A 56 10.88 -12.91 7.47
N GLY A 57 11.37 -11.71 7.12
CA GLY A 57 12.23 -11.50 5.95
C GLY A 57 13.47 -12.39 5.98
N LEU A 58 14.23 -12.35 7.08
CA LEU A 58 15.41 -13.21 7.28
C LEU A 58 15.05 -14.71 7.26
N GLY A 59 13.86 -15.07 7.74
CA GLY A 59 13.35 -16.44 7.68
C GLY A 59 13.11 -16.91 6.24
N PHE A 60 12.50 -16.07 5.40
CA PHE A 60 12.27 -16.38 3.98
C PHE A 60 13.56 -16.38 3.16
N GLU A 61 14.52 -15.50 3.47
CA GLU A 61 15.85 -15.51 2.85
C GLU A 61 16.58 -16.82 3.14
N LYS A 62 16.64 -17.24 4.41
CA LYS A 62 17.23 -18.54 4.77
C LYS A 62 16.54 -19.72 4.10
N LEU A 63 15.21 -19.67 3.97
CA LEU A 63 14.45 -20.70 3.28
C LEU A 63 14.78 -20.74 1.78
N SER A 64 14.93 -19.57 1.16
CA SER A 64 15.35 -19.42 -0.25
C SER A 64 16.76 -19.96 -0.48
N ASP A 65 17.70 -19.66 0.41
CA ASP A 65 19.09 -20.14 0.34
C ASP A 65 19.15 -21.67 0.53
N LEU A 66 18.37 -22.21 1.48
CA LEU A 66 18.26 -23.65 1.69
C LEU A 66 17.74 -24.34 0.42
N LEU A 67 16.67 -23.83 -0.17
CA LEU A 67 16.11 -24.37 -1.41
C LEU A 67 17.07 -24.23 -2.60
N THR A 68 17.87 -23.17 -2.64
CA THR A 68 18.94 -22.99 -3.63
C THR A 68 19.99 -24.08 -3.54
N SER A 69 20.34 -24.52 -2.34
CA SER A 69 21.32 -25.60 -2.15
C SER A 69 20.76 -27.01 -2.38
N LEU A 70 19.45 -27.21 -2.16
CA LEU A 70 18.80 -28.51 -2.28
C LEU A 70 18.25 -28.80 -3.69
N LEU A 71 17.84 -27.78 -4.45
CA LEU A 71 17.24 -27.94 -5.76
C LEU A 71 18.26 -27.71 -6.88
N PRO A 72 18.34 -28.60 -7.88
CA PRO A 72 19.15 -28.37 -9.06
C PRO A 72 18.67 -27.14 -9.84
N GLU A 73 19.58 -26.52 -10.58
CA GLU A 73 19.25 -25.38 -11.43
C GLU A 73 18.20 -25.77 -12.47
N GLY A 74 17.06 -25.08 -12.45
CA GLY A 74 15.93 -25.42 -13.31
C GLY A 74 14.68 -24.60 -13.01
N LEU A 75 13.65 -24.81 -13.84
CA LEU A 75 12.37 -24.09 -13.75
C LEU A 75 11.68 -24.25 -12.39
N LEU A 76 11.81 -25.44 -11.78
CA LEU A 76 11.22 -25.72 -10.47
C LEU A 76 11.84 -24.86 -9.37
N ARG A 77 13.16 -24.70 -9.37
CA ARG A 77 13.87 -23.85 -8.40
C ARG A 77 13.38 -22.40 -8.49
N SER A 78 13.35 -21.82 -9.69
CA SER A 78 12.86 -20.46 -9.91
C SER A 78 11.37 -20.30 -9.55
N LEU A 79 10.52 -21.30 -9.80
CA LEU A 79 9.10 -21.23 -9.43
C LEU A 79 8.91 -21.17 -7.91
N PHE A 80 9.63 -22.02 -7.16
CA PHE A 80 9.50 -22.04 -5.71
C PHE A 80 10.14 -20.81 -5.05
N ILE A 81 11.30 -20.38 -5.53
CA ILE A 81 12.03 -19.24 -4.95
C ILE A 81 11.38 -17.92 -5.36
N ASP A 82 11.32 -17.64 -6.67
CA ASP A 82 10.86 -16.34 -7.17
C ASP A 82 9.33 -16.23 -7.19
N GLY A 83 8.65 -17.33 -7.56
CA GLY A 83 7.19 -17.34 -7.69
C GLY A 83 6.45 -17.50 -6.36
N VAL A 84 6.77 -18.54 -5.59
CA VAL A 84 6.06 -18.90 -4.35
C VAL A 84 6.62 -18.14 -3.16
N ILE A 85 7.93 -18.24 -2.89
CA ILE A 85 8.55 -17.59 -1.72
C ILE A 85 8.57 -16.08 -1.88
N GLY A 86 8.94 -15.56 -3.06
CA GLY A 86 8.86 -14.12 -3.35
C GLY A 86 7.44 -13.57 -3.16
N GLY A 87 6.44 -14.26 -3.71
CA GLY A 87 5.04 -13.86 -3.60
C GLY A 87 4.45 -13.94 -2.19
N VAL A 88 4.54 -15.12 -1.56
CA VAL A 88 3.98 -15.37 -0.22
C VAL A 88 4.78 -14.66 0.86
N GLY A 89 6.11 -14.62 0.72
CA GLY A 89 7.01 -13.90 1.60
C GLY A 89 6.64 -12.42 1.66
N GLY A 90 6.39 -11.78 0.51
CA GLY A 90 5.91 -10.40 0.45
C GLY A 90 4.70 -10.16 1.36
N VAL A 91 3.63 -10.95 1.23
CA VAL A 91 2.40 -10.80 2.03
C VAL A 91 2.61 -11.07 3.52
N LEU A 92 3.35 -12.14 3.83
CA LEU A 92 3.57 -12.56 5.21
C LEU A 92 4.47 -11.59 5.96
N ILE A 93 5.46 -10.98 5.31
CA ILE A 93 6.32 -9.94 5.90
C ILE A 93 5.50 -8.73 6.37
N PHE A 94 4.39 -8.36 5.71
CA PHE A 94 3.53 -7.25 6.14
C PHE A 94 2.49 -7.63 7.20
N THR A 95 2.21 -8.92 7.37
CA THR A 95 1.16 -9.41 8.27
C THR A 95 1.33 -8.93 9.73
N PRO A 96 2.54 -8.87 10.33
CA PRO A 96 2.71 -8.36 11.69
C PRO A 96 2.26 -6.91 11.88
N LYS A 97 2.50 -6.03 10.90
CA LYS A 97 2.05 -4.64 10.96
C LYS A 97 0.52 -4.57 10.95
N LEU A 98 -0.14 -5.41 10.15
CA LEU A 98 -1.61 -5.51 10.13
C LEU A 98 -2.18 -6.06 11.44
N VAL A 99 -1.54 -7.06 12.04
CA VAL A 99 -1.92 -7.62 13.35
C VAL A 99 -1.89 -6.51 14.42
N LEU A 100 -0.80 -5.75 14.49
CA LEU A 100 -0.69 -4.64 15.45
C LEU A 100 -1.72 -3.54 15.20
N LEU A 101 -2.01 -3.25 13.94
CA LEU A 101 -3.03 -2.27 13.58
C LEU A 101 -4.43 -2.74 14.02
N PHE A 102 -4.78 -4.00 13.73
CA PHE A 102 -6.07 -4.56 14.15
C PHE A 102 -6.20 -4.64 15.67
N ALA A 103 -5.13 -4.99 16.38
CA ALA A 103 -5.10 -4.93 17.83
C ALA A 103 -5.33 -3.50 18.35
N SER A 104 -4.68 -2.51 17.75
CA SER A 104 -4.83 -1.09 18.14
C SER A 104 -6.25 -0.57 17.88
N ILE A 105 -6.85 -0.94 16.75
CA ILE A 105 -8.24 -0.57 16.44
C ILE A 105 -9.20 -1.28 17.39
N ALA A 106 -8.99 -2.56 17.70
CA ALA A 106 -9.80 -3.31 18.66
C ALA A 106 -9.76 -2.67 20.06
N VAL A 107 -8.60 -2.17 20.50
CA VAL A 107 -8.46 -1.40 21.76
C VAL A 107 -9.33 -0.14 21.74
N LEU A 108 -9.37 0.60 20.63
CA LEU A 108 -10.19 1.81 20.51
C LEU A 108 -11.70 1.53 20.40
N GLU A 109 -12.04 0.40 19.79
CA GLU A 109 -13.41 -0.08 19.62
C GLU A 109 -13.96 -0.54 20.98
N ASP A 110 -13.26 -1.44 21.67
CA ASP A 110 -13.66 -1.99 22.98
C ASP A 110 -13.65 -0.96 24.11
N SER A 111 -12.78 0.05 24.03
CA SER A 111 -12.75 1.15 25.01
C SER A 111 -13.93 2.12 24.86
N GLY A 112 -14.66 2.07 23.74
CA GLY A 112 -15.72 3.03 23.42
C GLY A 112 -15.21 4.39 22.94
N TYR A 113 -13.89 4.56 22.75
CA TYR A 113 -13.29 5.79 22.22
C TYR A 113 -13.72 6.04 20.77
N MET A 114 -13.93 4.99 19.97
CA MET A 114 -14.33 5.12 18.56
C MET A 114 -15.62 5.92 18.37
N ALA A 115 -16.60 5.77 19.29
CA ALA A 115 -17.84 6.56 19.26
C ALA A 115 -17.59 8.07 19.48
N ARG A 116 -16.67 8.43 20.39
CA ARG A 116 -16.28 9.84 20.63
C ARG A 116 -15.53 10.41 19.45
N ALA A 117 -14.59 9.64 18.89
CA ALA A 117 -13.85 10.04 17.70
C ALA A 117 -14.81 10.36 16.54
N ALA A 118 -15.81 9.51 16.31
CA ALA A 118 -16.85 9.76 15.31
C ALA A 118 -17.66 11.03 15.61
N PHE A 119 -18.04 11.27 16.87
CA PHE A 119 -18.74 12.50 17.28
C PHE A 119 -17.91 13.78 17.04
N ILE A 120 -16.62 13.77 17.39
CA ILE A 120 -15.70 14.91 17.16
C ILE A 120 -15.56 15.19 15.66
N MET A 121 -15.48 14.12 14.85
CA MET A 121 -15.31 14.21 13.41
C MET A 121 -16.61 14.52 12.66
N ASP A 122 -17.77 14.37 13.29
CA ASP A 122 -19.08 14.56 12.66
C ASP A 122 -19.21 15.95 12.01
N ARG A 123 -18.80 17.01 12.71
CA ARG A 123 -18.84 18.37 12.14
C ARG A 123 -18.00 18.52 10.86
N ILE A 124 -16.86 17.81 10.77
CA ILE A 124 -15.99 17.86 9.58
C ILE A 124 -16.60 17.03 8.47
N MET A 125 -17.10 15.83 8.79
CA MET A 125 -17.74 14.94 7.81
C MET A 125 -19.01 15.56 7.24
N HIS A 126 -19.83 16.23 8.07
CA HIS A 126 -21.05 16.86 7.62
C HIS A 126 -20.77 18.03 6.65
N LYS A 127 -19.68 18.79 6.84
CA LYS A 127 -19.20 19.79 5.86
C LYS A 127 -18.77 19.18 4.51
N ILE A 128 -18.37 17.92 4.51
CA ILE A 128 -18.02 17.15 3.31
C ILE A 128 -19.29 16.53 2.68
N GLY A 129 -20.42 16.52 3.40
CA GLY A 129 -21.67 15.90 2.97
C GLY A 129 -21.76 14.41 3.33
N LEU A 130 -21.04 13.98 4.37
CA LEU A 130 -21.00 12.60 4.87
C LEU A 130 -21.42 12.53 6.34
N HIS A 131 -21.92 11.37 6.74
CA HIS A 131 -22.23 11.08 8.15
C HIS A 131 -20.96 10.91 8.99
N GLY A 132 -20.93 11.35 10.25
CA GLY A 132 -19.76 11.24 11.14
C GLY A 132 -19.18 9.83 11.30
N LYS A 133 -20.03 8.79 11.27
CA LYS A 133 -19.58 7.37 11.29
C LYS A 133 -18.69 7.01 10.09
N SER A 134 -18.77 7.75 8.98
CA SER A 134 -17.96 7.52 7.75
C SER A 134 -16.47 7.72 7.98
N PHE A 135 -16.12 8.49 9.01
CA PHE A 135 -14.74 8.69 9.43
C PHE A 135 -14.07 7.38 9.87
N ILE A 136 -14.82 6.46 10.48
CA ILE A 136 -14.27 5.20 11.01
C ILE A 136 -13.65 4.35 9.87
N PRO A 137 -14.38 4.03 8.78
CA PRO A 137 -13.76 3.38 7.61
C PRO A 137 -12.58 4.14 7.02
N MET A 138 -12.69 5.47 6.86
CA MET A 138 -11.63 6.29 6.24
C MET A 138 -10.31 6.21 7.04
N LEU A 139 -10.41 6.25 8.36
CA LEU A 139 -9.26 6.14 9.25
C LEU A 139 -8.58 4.76 9.12
N ILE A 140 -9.37 3.70 9.11
CA ILE A 140 -8.88 2.32 8.93
C ILE A 140 -8.20 2.16 7.56
N GLY A 141 -8.65 2.92 6.54
CA GLY A 141 -8.10 2.92 5.19
C GLY A 141 -6.63 3.33 5.08
N PHE A 142 -6.15 4.23 5.96
CA PHE A 142 -4.73 4.57 6.05
C PHE A 142 -3.85 3.39 6.46
N GLY A 143 -4.43 2.41 7.15
CA GLY A 143 -3.78 1.15 7.41
C GLY A 143 -3.90 0.21 6.21
N CYS A 144 -5.12 -0.25 5.95
CA CYS A 144 -5.44 -1.14 4.84
C CYS A 144 -6.84 -0.88 4.31
N THR A 145 -6.97 -0.79 2.98
CA THR A 145 -8.25 -0.49 2.33
C THR A 145 -9.24 -1.65 2.42
N VAL A 146 -8.76 -2.90 2.52
CA VAL A 146 -9.60 -4.11 2.61
C VAL A 146 -10.52 -4.11 3.85
N PRO A 147 -10.01 -4.04 5.09
CA PRO A 147 -10.85 -3.97 6.29
C PRO A 147 -11.70 -2.70 6.32
N ALA A 148 -11.20 -1.59 5.77
CA ALA A 148 -11.95 -0.36 5.70
C ALA A 148 -13.22 -0.47 4.84
N TYR A 149 -13.17 -1.18 3.70
CA TYR A 149 -14.39 -1.48 2.92
C TYR A 149 -15.39 -2.33 3.68
N MET A 150 -14.93 -3.32 4.46
CA MET A 150 -15.80 -4.14 5.30
C MET A 150 -16.45 -3.33 6.42
N CYS A 151 -15.71 -2.38 7.00
CA CYS A 151 -16.24 -1.43 7.98
C CYS A 151 -17.33 -0.53 7.40
N GLY A 152 -17.46 -0.41 6.08
CA GLY A 152 -18.58 0.29 5.46
C GLY A 152 -19.96 -0.24 5.90
N ARG A 153 -20.05 -1.48 6.41
CA ARG A 153 -21.29 -2.06 6.97
C ARG A 153 -21.80 -1.38 8.23
N THR A 154 -20.97 -0.58 8.91
CA THR A 154 -21.40 0.20 10.10
C THR A 154 -22.19 1.46 9.71
N LEU A 155 -22.24 1.79 8.41
CA LEU A 155 -23.00 2.91 7.87
C LEU A 155 -24.41 2.43 7.48
N GLU A 156 -25.41 3.01 8.14
CA GLU A 156 -26.83 2.67 7.96
C GLU A 156 -27.33 3.12 6.59
N ASN A 157 -27.03 4.37 6.20
CA ASN A 157 -27.38 4.88 4.89
C ASN A 157 -26.50 4.28 3.79
N ARG A 158 -27.13 3.65 2.80
CA ARG A 158 -26.46 3.07 1.62
C ARG A 158 -25.66 4.10 0.84
N ASN A 159 -26.15 5.34 0.68
CA ASN A 159 -25.45 6.36 -0.11
C ASN A 159 -24.15 6.81 0.57
N ASP A 160 -24.19 7.05 1.88
CA ASP A 160 -22.99 7.36 2.68
C ASP A 160 -22.00 6.21 2.66
N ARG A 161 -22.50 4.97 2.77
CA ARG A 161 -21.67 3.77 2.63
C ARG A 161 -20.94 3.72 1.29
N MET A 162 -21.67 3.94 0.19
CA MET A 162 -21.11 3.91 -1.16
C MET A 162 -20.06 4.99 -1.37
N ILE A 163 -20.33 6.24 -1.00
CA ILE A 163 -19.38 7.34 -1.13
C ILE A 163 -18.13 7.06 -0.28
N THR A 164 -18.33 6.63 0.97
CA THR A 164 -17.22 6.30 1.89
C THR A 164 -16.30 5.22 1.33
N MET A 165 -16.86 4.17 0.72
CA MET A 165 -16.04 3.14 0.09
C MET A 165 -15.27 3.68 -1.13
N HIS A 166 -15.85 4.56 -1.96
CA HIS A 166 -15.13 5.12 -3.11
C HIS A 166 -13.96 6.02 -2.68
N ILE A 167 -14.20 6.93 -1.73
CA ILE A 167 -13.17 7.89 -1.29
C ILE A 167 -12.03 7.22 -0.52
N ASN A 168 -12.29 6.08 0.10
CA ASN A 168 -11.29 5.35 0.86
C ASN A 168 -10.15 4.77 -0.02
N THR A 169 -10.32 4.74 -1.34
CA THR A 169 -9.21 4.45 -2.28
C THR A 169 -8.13 5.52 -2.29
N PHE A 170 -8.49 6.77 -1.99
CA PHE A 170 -7.54 7.88 -1.93
C PHE A 170 -6.80 7.95 -0.59
N MET A 171 -7.22 7.18 0.41
CA MET A 171 -6.47 7.01 1.65
C MET A 171 -5.22 6.18 1.36
N SER A 172 -4.05 6.73 1.71
CA SER A 172 -2.79 6.04 1.46
C SER A 172 -2.59 4.93 2.47
N CYS A 173 -2.79 3.68 2.03
CA CYS A 173 -2.56 2.49 2.84
C CYS A 173 -1.06 2.24 3.05
N GLY A 174 -0.71 1.49 4.10
CA GLY A 174 0.68 1.17 4.43
C GLY A 174 1.46 0.48 3.29
N GLY A 175 0.78 -0.24 2.39
CA GLY A 175 1.40 -0.89 1.23
C GLY A 175 1.94 0.08 0.17
N ARG A 176 1.48 1.34 0.14
CA ARG A 176 2.01 2.38 -0.78
C ARG A 176 3.30 3.02 -0.27
N LEU A 177 3.56 2.93 1.04
CA LEU A 177 4.71 3.56 1.69
C LEU A 177 6.07 3.13 1.11
N PRO A 178 6.33 1.85 0.78
CA PRO A 178 7.59 1.43 0.14
C PRO A 178 7.87 2.15 -1.17
N ILE A 179 6.85 2.38 -2.01
CA ILE A 179 6.99 3.13 -3.26
C ILE A 179 7.41 4.57 -2.96
N TYR A 180 6.76 5.21 -1.98
CA TYR A 180 7.09 6.58 -1.65
C TYR A 180 8.49 6.71 -1.06
N ILE A 181 8.91 5.79 -0.18
CA ILE A 181 10.26 5.77 0.38
C ILE A 181 11.31 5.53 -0.70
N LEU A 182 11.04 4.64 -1.66
CA LEU A 182 11.96 4.36 -2.76
C LEU A 182 12.16 5.63 -3.61
N PHE A 183 11.09 6.21 -4.13
CA PHE A 183 11.20 7.35 -5.05
C PHE A 183 11.57 8.66 -4.35
N ALA A 184 10.99 8.95 -3.17
CA ALA A 184 11.36 10.13 -2.39
C ALA A 184 12.80 10.03 -1.87
N GLY A 185 13.25 8.85 -1.45
CA GLY A 185 14.66 8.62 -1.05
C GLY A 185 15.63 8.73 -2.22
N THR A 186 15.23 8.28 -3.41
CA THR A 186 16.08 8.33 -4.61
C THR A 186 16.29 9.76 -5.11
N PHE A 187 15.20 10.52 -5.25
CA PHE A 187 15.22 11.84 -5.92
C PHE A 187 15.24 13.02 -4.98
N PHE A 188 14.72 12.87 -3.75
CA PHE A 188 14.51 13.98 -2.81
C PHE A 188 15.12 13.66 -1.45
N ALA A 189 16.33 13.09 -1.38
CA ALA A 189 16.94 12.61 -0.13
C ALA A 189 16.90 13.64 1.02
N ASN A 190 17.17 14.92 0.75
CA ASN A 190 17.17 16.00 1.75
C ASN A 190 15.76 16.43 2.20
N SER A 191 14.70 16.07 1.47
CA SER A 191 13.33 16.52 1.73
C SER A 191 12.30 15.40 1.55
N ALA A 192 12.72 14.14 1.68
CA ALA A 192 11.88 12.97 1.40
C ALA A 192 10.63 12.96 2.28
N GLY A 193 10.77 13.36 3.55
CA GLY A 193 9.64 13.50 4.48
C GLY A 193 8.59 14.52 4.01
N ASN A 194 9.01 15.66 3.46
CA ASN A 194 8.10 16.69 2.96
C ASN A 194 7.34 16.24 1.70
N VAL A 195 8.02 15.50 0.81
CA VAL A 195 7.40 14.94 -0.40
C VAL A 195 6.38 13.86 -0.05
N ILE A 196 6.71 12.98 0.89
CA ILE A 196 5.74 11.97 1.38
C ILE A 196 4.55 12.69 2.03
N PHE A 197 4.80 13.70 2.86
CA PHE A 197 3.73 14.45 3.51
C PHE A 197 2.81 15.16 2.50
N SER A 198 3.36 15.76 1.44
CA SER A 198 2.56 16.42 0.41
C SER A 198 1.66 15.43 -0.34
N ILE A 199 2.15 14.22 -0.65
CA ILE A 199 1.36 13.15 -1.27
C ILE A 199 0.18 12.73 -0.37
N TYR A 200 0.41 12.61 0.95
CA TYR A 200 -0.67 12.30 1.90
C TYR A 200 -1.74 13.39 1.93
N ILE A 201 -1.33 14.66 1.92
CA ILE A 201 -2.26 15.80 1.84
C ILE A 201 -3.04 15.75 0.52
N ILE A 202 -2.39 15.51 -0.61
CA ILE A 202 -3.05 15.38 -1.92
C ILE A 202 -4.10 14.26 -1.87
N GLY A 203 -3.79 13.12 -1.25
CA GLY A 203 -4.76 12.02 -1.08
C GLY A 203 -6.01 12.44 -0.28
N ILE A 204 -5.82 13.15 0.83
CA ILE A 204 -6.93 13.67 1.65
C ILE A 204 -7.76 14.71 0.86
N LEU A 205 -7.10 15.63 0.16
CA LEU A 205 -7.78 16.64 -0.66
C LEU A 205 -8.61 15.99 -1.79
N MET A 206 -8.05 14.98 -2.44
CA MET A 206 -8.75 14.20 -3.48
C MET A 206 -9.93 13.44 -2.88
N ALA A 207 -9.79 12.82 -1.71
CA ALA A 207 -10.90 12.17 -1.02
C ALA A 207 -12.05 13.15 -0.73
N VAL A 208 -11.74 14.36 -0.25
CA VAL A 208 -12.74 15.41 0.03
C VAL A 208 -13.40 15.91 -1.26
N LEU A 209 -12.61 16.13 -2.32
CA LEU A 209 -13.11 16.56 -3.63
C LEU A 209 -14.08 15.52 -4.20
N PHE A 210 -13.70 14.24 -4.21
CA PHE A 210 -14.53 13.17 -4.74
C PHE A 210 -15.74 12.84 -3.88
N ALA A 211 -15.65 13.00 -2.56
CA ALA A 211 -16.84 12.90 -1.70
C ALA A 211 -17.92 13.88 -2.17
N LYS A 212 -17.54 15.15 -2.39
CA LYS A 212 -18.48 16.19 -2.86
C LYS A 212 -19.00 15.92 -4.27
N ILE A 213 -18.12 15.53 -5.21
CA ILE A 213 -18.52 15.22 -6.59
C ILE A 213 -19.50 14.04 -6.61
N LEU A 214 -19.21 12.94 -5.90
CA LEU A 214 -20.07 11.76 -5.87
C LEU A 214 -21.41 12.04 -5.17
N ARG A 215 -21.40 12.85 -4.11
CA ARG A 215 -22.63 13.30 -3.42
C ARG A 215 -23.52 14.14 -4.33
N ALA A 216 -22.94 15.04 -5.11
CA ALA A 216 -23.70 15.92 -6.02
C ALA A 216 -24.23 15.19 -7.26
N THR A 217 -23.47 14.24 -7.80
CA THR A 217 -23.76 13.60 -9.09
C THR A 217 -24.59 12.32 -8.94
N ARG A 218 -24.05 11.29 -8.27
CA ARG A 218 -24.56 9.91 -8.32
C ARG A 218 -25.35 9.50 -7.09
N PHE A 219 -24.93 9.92 -5.90
CA PHE A 219 -25.48 9.47 -4.63
C PHE A 219 -26.17 10.63 -3.90
N LYS A 220 -27.24 11.14 -4.49
CA LYS A 220 -28.04 12.23 -3.90
C LYS A 220 -28.79 11.72 -2.66
N GLY A 221 -28.81 12.53 -1.60
CA GLY A 221 -29.56 12.25 -0.38
C GLY A 221 -29.22 13.26 0.71
N GLU A 222 -30.11 13.40 1.68
CA GLU A 222 -29.83 14.14 2.91
C GLU A 222 -28.98 13.27 3.84
N SER A 223 -28.08 13.88 4.61
CA SER A 223 -27.36 13.18 5.66
C SER A 223 -28.32 12.95 6.81
N GLU A 224 -28.46 11.71 7.27
CA GLU A 224 -29.31 11.37 8.41
C GLU A 224 -28.86 12.14 9.66
N PRO A 225 -29.80 12.58 10.53
CA PRO A 225 -29.46 13.23 11.80
C PRO A 225 -28.54 12.33 12.63
N PHE A 226 -27.38 12.84 13.04
CA PHE A 226 -26.42 12.09 13.85
C PHE A 226 -26.95 11.95 15.29
N VAL A 227 -27.70 10.88 15.55
CA VAL A 227 -28.08 10.47 16.91
C VAL A 227 -27.20 9.29 17.30
N MET A 228 -26.28 9.51 18.22
CA MET A 228 -25.40 8.46 18.74
C MET A 228 -25.46 8.45 20.26
N GLU A 229 -25.97 7.35 20.82
CA GLU A 229 -25.82 7.08 22.24
C GLU A 229 -24.33 6.80 22.52
N LEU A 230 -23.70 7.63 23.34
CA LEU A 230 -22.29 7.45 23.71
C LEU A 230 -22.18 6.29 24.71
N PRO A 231 -21.52 5.17 24.36
CA PRO A 231 -21.40 4.02 25.27
C PRO A 231 -20.50 4.38 26.46
N VAL A 232 -20.71 3.82 27.66
CA VAL A 232 -19.81 4.10 28.80
C VAL A 232 -18.40 3.57 28.53
N TYR A 233 -17.35 4.27 28.97
CA TYR A 233 -15.97 3.74 28.90
C TYR A 233 -15.86 2.39 29.60
N ARG A 234 -15.25 1.43 28.91
CA ARG A 234 -14.94 0.10 29.46
C ARG A 234 -13.47 -0.18 29.25
N ALA A 235 -12.84 -0.85 30.21
CA ALA A 235 -11.48 -1.34 29.99
C ALA A 235 -11.52 -2.45 28.92
N PRO A 236 -10.70 -2.38 27.87
CA PRO A 236 -10.73 -3.38 26.81
C PRO A 236 -10.21 -4.71 27.35
N THR A 237 -10.88 -5.80 27.01
CA THR A 237 -10.49 -7.13 27.50
C THR A 237 -9.40 -7.72 26.62
N VAL A 238 -8.29 -8.18 27.23
CA VAL A 238 -7.16 -8.77 26.48
C VAL A 238 -7.63 -9.95 25.60
N ARG A 239 -8.56 -10.75 26.10
CA ARG A 239 -9.16 -11.88 25.37
C ARG A 239 -9.96 -11.41 24.14
N GLY A 240 -10.75 -10.35 24.27
CA GLY A 240 -11.50 -9.75 23.16
C GLY A 240 -10.57 -9.22 22.08
N ILE A 241 -9.56 -8.43 22.48
CA ILE A 241 -8.54 -7.89 21.56
C ILE A 241 -7.85 -9.02 20.79
N LEU A 242 -7.36 -10.05 21.47
CA LEU A 242 -6.66 -11.17 20.83
C LEU A 242 -7.56 -11.94 19.85
N MET A 243 -8.80 -12.24 20.26
CA MET A 243 -9.76 -12.98 19.43
C MET A 243 -10.12 -12.19 18.16
N HIS A 244 -10.51 -10.91 18.30
CA HIS A 244 -10.84 -10.05 17.16
C HIS A 244 -9.65 -9.82 16.23
N THR A 245 -8.46 -9.65 16.80
CA THR A 245 -7.23 -9.52 16.03
C THR A 245 -6.94 -10.79 15.24
N TRP A 246 -7.06 -11.96 15.87
CA TRP A 246 -6.84 -13.25 15.23
C TRP A 246 -7.82 -13.53 14.10
N GLU A 247 -9.13 -13.33 14.34
CA GLU A 247 -10.17 -13.54 13.33
C GLU A 247 -9.96 -12.65 12.09
N ARG A 248 -9.71 -11.35 12.30
CA ARG A 248 -9.46 -10.38 11.21
C ARG A 248 -8.18 -10.73 10.45
N THR A 249 -7.12 -11.12 11.16
CA THR A 249 -5.84 -11.53 10.57
C THR A 249 -5.97 -12.81 9.76
N TRP A 250 -6.63 -13.84 10.29
CA TRP A 250 -6.84 -15.10 9.59
C TRP A 250 -7.67 -14.92 8.32
N LEU A 251 -8.71 -14.08 8.39
CA LEU A 251 -9.53 -13.73 7.23
C LEU A 251 -8.68 -13.07 6.13
N PHE A 252 -7.76 -12.17 6.52
CA PHE A 252 -6.82 -11.53 5.62
C PHE A 252 -5.87 -12.57 4.99
N ILE A 253 -5.19 -13.39 5.79
CA ILE A 253 -4.25 -14.41 5.28
C ILE A 253 -4.94 -15.35 4.29
N LYS A 254 -6.13 -15.89 4.63
CA LYS A 254 -6.83 -16.85 3.77
C LYS A 254 -7.31 -16.23 2.45
N LYS A 255 -7.87 -15.01 2.49
CA LYS A 255 -8.46 -14.38 1.29
C LYS A 255 -7.42 -13.62 0.45
N ALA A 256 -6.55 -12.85 1.07
CA ALA A 256 -5.52 -12.09 0.36
C ALA A 256 -4.35 -13.01 -0.04
N GLY A 257 -3.90 -13.89 0.86
CA GLY A 257 -2.76 -14.77 0.58
C GLY A 257 -2.99 -15.72 -0.59
N THR A 258 -4.19 -16.31 -0.71
CA THR A 258 -4.51 -17.20 -1.85
C THR A 258 -4.55 -16.47 -3.20
N VAL A 259 -5.14 -15.26 -3.22
CA VAL A 259 -5.19 -14.43 -4.43
C VAL A 259 -3.80 -13.94 -4.83
N ILE A 260 -2.99 -13.50 -3.85
CA ILE A 260 -1.64 -12.99 -4.12
C ILE A 260 -0.72 -14.12 -4.57
N LEU A 261 -0.79 -15.30 -3.96
CA LEU A 261 -0.04 -16.49 -4.42
C LEU A 261 -0.39 -16.85 -5.87
N ALA A 262 -1.68 -16.85 -6.23
CA ALA A 262 -2.09 -17.15 -7.59
C ALA A 262 -1.50 -16.13 -8.59
N ILE A 263 -1.51 -14.84 -8.23
CA ILE A 263 -0.99 -13.78 -9.09
C ILE A 263 0.54 -13.79 -9.13
N SER A 264 1.23 -14.09 -8.03
CA SER A 264 2.70 -14.15 -8.03
C SER A 264 3.20 -15.27 -8.94
N ILE A 265 2.50 -16.42 -8.97
CA ILE A 265 2.78 -17.49 -9.93
C ILE A 265 2.55 -17.02 -11.37
N ILE A 266 1.43 -16.33 -11.64
CA ILE A 266 1.14 -15.80 -12.98
C ILE A 266 2.20 -14.77 -13.41
N ILE A 267 2.57 -13.84 -12.53
CA ILE A 267 3.62 -12.86 -12.77
C ILE A 267 4.93 -13.59 -13.05
N TRP A 268 5.32 -14.56 -12.21
CA TRP A 268 6.53 -15.33 -12.45
C TRP A 268 6.54 -16.03 -13.83
N ILE A 269 5.41 -16.63 -14.25
CA ILE A 269 5.26 -17.21 -15.59
C ILE A 269 5.48 -16.14 -16.67
N LEU A 270 4.86 -14.96 -16.52
CA LEU A 270 4.99 -13.87 -17.48
C LEU A 270 6.42 -13.31 -17.58
N PHE A 271 7.14 -13.26 -16.46
CA PHE A 271 8.53 -12.80 -16.43
C PHE A 271 9.51 -13.86 -16.96
N THR A 272 9.20 -15.15 -16.80
CA THR A 272 10.09 -16.25 -17.19
C THR A 272 9.90 -16.69 -18.64
N PHE A 273 8.67 -16.63 -19.16
CA PHE A 273 8.32 -17.15 -20.48
C PHE A 273 7.84 -16.05 -21.42
N PRO A 274 8.13 -16.15 -22.74
CA PRO A 274 8.98 -17.14 -23.39
C PRO A 274 10.47 -16.90 -23.10
N LYS A 275 11.27 -17.97 -23.10
CA LYS A 275 12.72 -17.83 -22.97
C LYS A 275 13.35 -17.49 -24.31
N ILE A 276 14.23 -16.50 -24.35
CA ILE A 276 15.18 -16.36 -25.46
C ILE A 276 16.04 -17.63 -25.41
N GLY A 277 16.09 -18.37 -26.50
CA GLY A 277 17.02 -19.50 -26.66
C GLY A 277 18.44 -18.97 -26.82
N GLU A 278 19.05 -19.23 -27.97
CA GLU A 278 20.38 -18.69 -28.30
C GLU A 278 20.33 -17.35 -29.06
N ALA A 279 19.15 -16.83 -29.37
CA ALA A 279 18.96 -15.63 -30.20
C ALA A 279 18.90 -14.33 -29.39
N PHE A 280 19.96 -14.03 -28.62
CA PHE A 280 20.14 -12.70 -28.01
C PHE A 280 20.58 -11.68 -29.08
N ARG A 281 20.30 -10.39 -28.88
CA ARG A 281 20.72 -9.28 -29.78
C ARG A 281 22.24 -9.19 -29.86
N GLU A 282 22.94 -9.53 -28.77
CA GLU A 282 24.39 -9.63 -28.69
C GLU A 282 24.81 -11.04 -28.24
N ASP A 283 25.94 -11.53 -28.73
CA ASP A 283 26.54 -12.78 -28.27
C ASP A 283 27.21 -12.59 -26.89
N TYR A 284 26.40 -12.54 -25.84
CA TYR A 284 26.88 -12.41 -24.46
C TYR A 284 27.84 -13.54 -24.06
N ASN A 285 27.67 -14.73 -24.63
CA ASN A 285 28.59 -15.85 -24.41
C ASN A 285 30.00 -15.52 -24.91
N LEU A 286 30.15 -14.88 -26.08
CA LEU A 286 31.45 -14.44 -26.60
C LEU A 286 32.04 -13.30 -25.74
N GLN A 287 31.21 -12.38 -25.26
CA GLN A 287 31.67 -11.31 -24.37
C GLN A 287 32.18 -11.87 -23.04
N ILE A 288 31.46 -12.81 -22.42
CA ILE A 288 31.89 -13.48 -21.18
C ILE A 288 33.22 -14.20 -21.40
N LEU A 289 33.33 -14.98 -22.49
CA LEU A 289 34.57 -15.68 -22.86
C LEU A 289 35.74 -14.71 -23.09
N SER A 290 35.50 -13.54 -23.70
CA SER A 290 36.55 -12.53 -23.91
C SER A 290 37.05 -11.89 -22.61
N VAL A 291 36.16 -11.71 -21.62
CA VAL A 291 36.50 -11.19 -20.30
C VAL A 291 37.22 -12.25 -19.46
N GLU A 292 36.80 -13.52 -19.54
CA GLU A 292 37.49 -14.67 -18.96
C GLU A 292 38.90 -14.85 -19.52
N GLN A 293 39.06 -14.75 -20.84
CA GLN A 293 40.38 -14.78 -21.48
C GLN A 293 41.25 -13.60 -21.03
N SER A 294 40.69 -12.40 -20.93
CA SER A 294 41.44 -11.22 -20.48
C SER A 294 41.86 -11.29 -19.01
N TYR A 295 41.12 -12.04 -18.18
CA TYR A 295 41.50 -12.35 -16.80
C TYR A 295 42.59 -13.43 -16.75
N ASN A 296 42.42 -14.51 -17.51
CA ASN A 296 43.40 -15.60 -17.60
C ASN A 296 44.75 -15.14 -18.19
N ASP A 297 44.73 -14.17 -19.11
CA ASP A 297 45.91 -13.49 -19.66
C ASP A 297 46.59 -12.53 -18.65
N GLY A 298 46.04 -12.35 -17.45
CA GLY A 298 46.57 -11.45 -16.42
C GLY A 298 46.44 -9.95 -16.73
N LYS A 299 45.67 -9.58 -17.75
CA LYS A 299 45.49 -8.17 -18.17
C LYS A 299 44.49 -7.41 -17.28
N ILE A 300 43.68 -8.11 -16.50
CA ILE A 300 42.59 -7.54 -15.69
C ILE A 300 42.66 -8.05 -14.25
N SER A 301 42.49 -7.16 -13.27
CA SER A 301 42.38 -7.51 -11.85
C SER A 301 41.05 -8.23 -11.54
N GLU A 302 41.03 -9.13 -10.55
CA GLU A 302 39.86 -9.89 -10.08
C GLU A 302 38.63 -9.01 -9.79
N GLN A 303 38.83 -7.79 -9.27
CA GLN A 303 37.74 -6.83 -9.03
C GLN A 303 37.10 -6.33 -10.33
N VAL A 304 37.91 -6.08 -11.36
CA VAL A 304 37.44 -5.58 -12.67
C VAL A 304 36.84 -6.72 -13.51
N TYR A 305 37.33 -7.94 -13.33
CA TYR A 305 36.73 -9.15 -13.89
C TYR A 305 35.31 -9.36 -13.35
N THR A 306 35.17 -9.34 -12.02
CA THR A 306 33.88 -9.56 -11.35
C THR A 306 32.87 -8.47 -11.72
N SER A 307 33.29 -7.20 -11.81
CA SER A 307 32.42 -6.10 -12.20
C SER A 307 31.96 -6.22 -13.66
N LYS A 308 32.88 -6.47 -14.61
CA LYS A 308 32.52 -6.62 -16.04
C LYS A 308 31.60 -7.81 -16.28
N ILE A 309 31.86 -8.96 -15.66
CA ILE A 309 30.96 -10.12 -15.78
C ILE A 309 29.60 -9.81 -15.18
N SER A 310 29.54 -9.13 -14.04
CA SER A 310 28.26 -8.75 -13.44
C SER A 310 27.46 -7.80 -14.34
N GLU A 311 28.13 -6.86 -15.02
CA GLU A 311 27.49 -5.95 -15.98
C GLU A 311 26.95 -6.68 -17.21
N ILE A 312 27.75 -7.60 -17.79
CA ILE A 312 27.34 -8.42 -18.94
C ILE A 312 26.15 -9.31 -18.58
N LYS A 313 26.20 -9.98 -17.42
CA LYS A 313 25.08 -10.80 -16.92
C LYS A 313 23.83 -9.96 -16.65
N ALA A 314 23.96 -8.74 -16.14
CA ALA A 314 22.84 -7.83 -15.96
C ALA A 314 22.21 -7.40 -17.30
N LYS A 315 23.02 -7.12 -18.33
CA LYS A 315 22.53 -6.83 -19.68
C LYS A 315 21.77 -8.02 -20.29
N MET A 316 22.35 -9.22 -20.18
CA MET A 316 21.72 -10.46 -20.64
C MET A 316 20.38 -10.72 -19.93
N ALA A 317 20.33 -10.53 -18.61
CA ALA A 317 19.10 -10.68 -17.83
C ALA A 317 18.04 -9.63 -18.20
N SER A 318 18.44 -8.38 -18.45
CA SER A 318 17.53 -7.32 -18.89
C SER A 318 16.93 -7.62 -20.27
N GLU A 319 17.72 -8.12 -21.21
CA GLU A 319 17.23 -8.46 -22.55
C GLU A 319 16.26 -9.65 -22.51
N GLN A 320 16.60 -10.67 -21.73
CA GLN A 320 15.71 -11.80 -21.46
C GLN A 320 14.35 -11.34 -20.92
N LEU A 321 14.37 -10.38 -20.00
CA LEU A 321 13.18 -9.83 -19.36
C LEU A 321 12.37 -8.96 -20.33
N GLU A 322 13.01 -8.24 -21.25
CA GLU A 322 12.36 -7.48 -22.33
C GLU A 322 11.60 -8.41 -23.32
N PHE A 323 12.17 -9.58 -23.64
CA PHE A 323 11.53 -10.54 -24.54
C PHE A 323 10.40 -11.35 -23.91
N SER A 324 10.41 -11.48 -22.57
CA SER A 324 9.39 -12.17 -21.80
C SER A 324 7.99 -11.63 -22.09
N ALA A 325 6.95 -12.41 -21.78
CA ALA A 325 5.58 -11.96 -21.95
C ALA A 325 5.30 -10.70 -21.12
N ALA A 326 5.91 -10.58 -19.94
CA ALA A 326 5.88 -9.37 -19.11
C ALA A 326 6.48 -8.16 -19.83
N GLY A 327 7.65 -8.31 -20.45
CA GLY A 327 8.28 -7.25 -21.26
C GLY A 327 7.41 -6.81 -22.44
N ARG A 328 6.82 -7.78 -23.17
CA ARG A 328 5.88 -7.50 -24.27
C ARG A 328 4.62 -6.77 -23.80
N ILE A 329 4.06 -7.17 -22.66
CA ILE A 329 2.92 -6.47 -22.03
C ILE A 329 3.33 -5.04 -21.64
N GLY A 330 4.54 -4.88 -21.09
CA GLY A 330 5.11 -3.58 -20.77
C GLY A 330 5.18 -2.66 -21.99
N HIS A 331 5.75 -3.14 -23.09
CA HIS A 331 5.82 -2.38 -24.35
C HIS A 331 4.46 -2.17 -25.01
N PHE A 332 3.52 -3.10 -24.87
CA PHE A 332 2.14 -2.90 -25.36
C PHE A 332 1.43 -1.76 -24.63
N ILE A 333 1.71 -1.60 -23.35
CA ILE A 333 1.08 -0.58 -22.48
C ILE A 333 1.87 0.73 -22.47
N GLU A 334 3.16 0.70 -22.82
CA GLU A 334 4.06 1.85 -22.91
C GLU A 334 3.45 3.07 -23.64
N PRO A 335 2.76 2.96 -24.80
CA PRO A 335 2.20 4.13 -25.49
C PRO A 335 1.20 4.93 -24.64
N VAL A 336 0.47 4.26 -23.75
CA VAL A 336 -0.50 4.90 -22.84
C VAL A 336 0.21 5.63 -21.70
N PHE A 337 1.37 5.12 -21.28
CA PHE A 337 2.12 5.60 -20.11
C PHE A 337 3.27 6.56 -20.46
N LYS A 338 3.74 6.54 -21.71
CA LYS A 338 4.77 7.44 -22.22
C LYS A 338 4.42 8.94 -22.08
N PRO A 339 3.15 9.39 -22.28
CA PRO A 339 2.77 10.78 -22.01
C PRO A 339 2.88 11.18 -20.53
N LEU A 340 2.94 10.22 -19.61
CA LEU A 340 3.15 10.42 -18.17
C LEU A 340 4.64 10.44 -17.79
N GLY A 341 5.53 10.20 -18.76
CA GLY A 341 6.96 10.02 -18.53
C GLY A 341 7.35 8.64 -17.99
N PHE A 342 6.47 7.64 -18.11
CA PHE A 342 6.75 6.27 -17.66
C PHE A 342 7.15 5.39 -18.84
N ASP A 343 8.29 4.72 -18.71
CA ASP A 343 8.73 3.70 -19.67
C ASP A 343 8.06 2.35 -19.39
N TRP A 344 8.32 1.36 -20.26
CA TRP A 344 7.77 0.01 -20.12
C TRP A 344 8.09 -0.63 -18.76
N LYS A 345 9.23 -0.30 -18.13
CA LYS A 345 9.62 -0.79 -16.79
C LYS A 345 8.68 -0.27 -15.70
N LEU A 346 8.40 1.04 -15.67
CA LEU A 346 7.46 1.65 -14.73
C LEU A 346 6.02 1.25 -15.04
N GLY A 347 5.66 1.10 -16.31
CA GLY A 347 4.38 0.54 -16.75
C GLY A 347 4.18 -0.89 -16.22
N LEU A 348 5.17 -1.75 -16.42
CA LEU A 348 5.16 -3.14 -15.92
C LEU A 348 5.08 -3.20 -14.39
N ALA A 349 5.86 -2.37 -13.69
CA ALA A 349 5.81 -2.28 -12.24
C ALA A 349 4.43 -1.83 -11.74
N THR A 350 3.77 -0.91 -12.45
CA THR A 350 2.40 -0.47 -12.14
C THR A 350 1.39 -1.61 -12.27
N ILE A 351 1.52 -2.43 -13.32
CA ILE A 351 0.65 -3.60 -13.56
C ILE A 351 0.88 -4.66 -12.48
N ALA A 352 2.13 -4.96 -12.15
CA ALA A 352 2.45 -5.88 -11.05
C ALA A 352 1.89 -5.35 -9.71
N GLY A 353 1.88 -4.03 -9.53
CA GLY A 353 1.28 -3.34 -8.38
C GLY A 353 -0.23 -3.56 -8.18
N ILE A 354 -0.95 -4.03 -9.21
CA ILE A 354 -2.37 -4.41 -9.11
C ILE A 354 -2.55 -5.57 -8.12
N ALA A 355 -1.58 -6.49 -8.07
CA ALA A 355 -1.58 -7.59 -7.11
C ALA A 355 -1.45 -7.07 -5.66
N GLY A 356 -0.50 -6.16 -5.46
CA GLY A 356 -0.22 -5.45 -4.21
C GLY A 356 0.79 -4.35 -4.45
N LYS A 357 0.65 -3.22 -3.76
CA LYS A 357 1.51 -2.04 -3.97
C LYS A 357 2.97 -2.30 -3.59
N GLU A 358 3.19 -3.18 -2.64
CA GLU A 358 4.51 -3.67 -2.23
C GLU A 358 5.24 -4.42 -3.36
N VAL A 359 4.49 -5.07 -4.27
CA VAL A 359 5.04 -5.84 -5.39
C VAL A 359 5.73 -4.92 -6.40
N VAL A 360 5.37 -3.64 -6.45
CA VAL A 360 6.00 -2.63 -7.34
C VAL A 360 7.50 -2.55 -7.07
N VAL A 361 7.92 -2.47 -5.81
CA VAL A 361 9.33 -2.33 -5.45
C VAL A 361 10.11 -3.61 -5.76
N SER A 362 9.53 -4.78 -5.44
CA SER A 362 10.12 -6.08 -5.80
C SER A 362 10.26 -6.23 -7.32
N THR A 363 9.23 -5.85 -8.08
CA THR A 363 9.26 -5.88 -9.54
C THR A 363 10.32 -4.96 -10.11
N LEU A 364 10.47 -3.74 -9.58
CA LEU A 364 11.56 -2.85 -9.99
C LEU A 364 12.93 -3.47 -9.67
N GLY A 365 13.11 -4.08 -8.50
CA GLY A 365 14.34 -4.83 -8.18
C GLY A 365 14.68 -5.90 -9.23
N THR A 366 13.70 -6.73 -9.59
CA THR A 366 13.86 -7.78 -10.62
C THR A 366 14.14 -7.20 -12.00
N VAL A 367 13.40 -6.17 -12.42
CA VAL A 367 13.53 -5.53 -13.75
C VAL A 367 14.88 -4.82 -13.91
N PHE A 368 15.42 -4.26 -12.83
CA PHE A 368 16.77 -3.68 -12.83
C PHE A 368 17.88 -4.74 -12.66
N SER A 369 17.53 -6.03 -12.70
CA SER A 369 18.44 -7.18 -12.62
C SER A 369 19.37 -7.15 -11.41
N LEU A 370 18.87 -6.60 -10.30
CA LEU A 370 19.54 -6.63 -9.02
C LEU A 370 18.99 -7.85 -8.28
N SER A 371 19.81 -8.91 -8.18
CA SER A 371 19.46 -10.09 -7.41
C SER A 371 20.60 -10.44 -6.45
N GLY A 372 20.32 -10.37 -5.16
CA GLY A 372 21.12 -10.96 -4.09
C GLY A 372 22.16 -10.05 -3.44
N THR A 373 21.76 -9.30 -2.41
CA THR A 373 22.42 -9.04 -1.10
C THR A 373 22.00 -7.68 -0.52
N GLU A 374 22.02 -7.53 0.81
CA GLU A 374 21.59 -6.34 1.62
C GLU A 374 22.10 -4.94 1.13
N LYS A 375 23.01 -4.85 0.16
CA LYS A 375 23.39 -3.62 -0.59
C LYS A 375 22.40 -3.25 -1.72
N GLU A 376 21.28 -3.97 -1.85
CA GLU A 376 20.28 -3.89 -2.93
C GLU A 376 19.56 -2.55 -3.02
N SER A 377 19.21 -1.96 -1.88
CA SER A 377 18.39 -0.73 -1.85
C SER A 377 19.15 0.50 -2.37
N GLU A 378 20.45 0.60 -2.12
CA GLU A 378 21.27 1.73 -2.62
C GLU A 378 21.58 1.57 -4.11
N LYS A 379 21.95 0.36 -4.58
CA LYS A 379 22.16 0.09 -6.01
C LYS A 379 20.89 0.31 -6.83
N LEU A 380 19.73 -0.05 -6.29
CA LEU A 380 18.44 0.19 -6.95
C LEU A 380 18.13 1.69 -7.04
N ARG A 381 18.42 2.46 -5.98
CA ARG A 381 18.28 3.92 -5.99
C ARG A 381 19.20 4.57 -7.02
N GLU A 382 20.45 4.12 -7.13
CA GLU A 382 21.39 4.60 -8.15
C GLU A 382 20.88 4.30 -9.56
N ALA A 383 20.48 3.06 -9.85
CA ALA A 383 19.95 2.68 -11.16
C ALA A 383 18.69 3.47 -11.57
N ILE A 384 17.81 3.77 -10.61
CA ILE A 384 16.61 4.60 -10.84
C ILE A 384 17.00 6.07 -11.05
N ARG A 385 17.99 6.58 -10.31
CA ARG A 385 18.47 7.96 -10.45
C ARG A 385 19.10 8.22 -11.81
N ASP A 386 19.80 7.23 -12.37
CA ASP A 386 20.46 7.37 -13.68
C ASP A 386 19.47 7.32 -14.85
N GLN A 387 18.35 6.60 -14.72
CA GLN A 387 17.37 6.43 -15.79
C GLN A 387 16.21 7.44 -15.76
N TYR A 388 15.85 8.00 -14.60
CA TYR A 388 14.65 8.84 -14.49
C TYR A 388 14.92 10.20 -13.85
N ASN A 389 14.04 11.15 -14.15
CA ASN A 389 14.06 12.48 -13.56
C ASN A 389 13.23 12.54 -12.26
N PRO A 390 13.50 13.50 -11.35
CA PRO A 390 12.72 13.71 -10.13
C PRO A 390 11.21 13.92 -10.39
N LEU A 391 10.86 14.58 -11.51
CA LEU A 391 9.47 14.78 -11.93
C LEU A 391 8.78 13.44 -12.22
N THR A 392 9.44 12.52 -12.91
CA THR A 392 8.93 11.18 -13.20
C THR A 392 8.72 10.40 -11.91
N GLY A 393 9.67 10.49 -10.97
CA GLY A 393 9.53 9.87 -9.66
C GLY A 393 8.34 10.40 -8.84
N PHE A 394 8.15 11.72 -8.81
CA PHE A 394 6.98 12.33 -8.17
C PHE A 394 5.67 11.92 -8.86
N ASN A 395 5.64 11.93 -10.19
CA ASN A 395 4.47 11.55 -10.95
C ASN A 395 4.10 10.07 -10.74
N PHE A 396 5.08 9.18 -10.61
CA PHE A 396 4.87 7.77 -10.30
C PHE A 396 4.26 7.55 -8.92
N MET A 397 4.74 8.29 -7.91
CA MET A 397 4.13 8.26 -6.58
C MET A 397 2.68 8.76 -6.59
N LEU A 398 2.41 9.85 -7.31
CA LEU A 398 1.07 10.41 -7.48
C LEU A 398 0.13 9.43 -8.21
N PHE A 399 0.61 8.81 -9.29
CA PHE A 399 -0.15 7.77 -9.99
C PHE A 399 -0.50 6.63 -9.05
N SER A 400 0.48 6.14 -8.28
CA SER A 400 0.31 5.05 -7.30
C SER A 400 -0.71 5.36 -6.20
N LEU A 401 -0.79 6.63 -5.78
CA LEU A 401 -1.79 7.14 -4.83
C LEU A 401 -3.21 7.10 -5.42
N LEU A 402 -3.37 7.53 -6.66
CA LEU A 402 -4.69 7.79 -7.25
C LEU A 402 -5.34 6.56 -7.86
N TYR A 403 -4.55 5.61 -8.40
CA TYR A 403 -5.11 4.37 -8.92
C TYR A 403 -5.52 3.43 -7.79
N PHE A 404 -6.45 2.52 -8.11
CA PHE A 404 -7.02 1.58 -7.14
C PHE A 404 -5.96 0.83 -6.30
N PRO A 405 -6.26 0.43 -5.05
CA PRO A 405 -5.23 0.03 -4.08
C PRO A 405 -4.60 -1.33 -4.36
N CYS A 406 -5.42 -2.36 -4.53
CA CYS A 406 -4.98 -3.73 -4.86
C CYS A 406 -6.19 -4.59 -5.25
N ILE A 407 -5.94 -5.72 -5.89
CA ILE A 407 -6.98 -6.64 -6.33
C ILE A 407 -7.79 -7.20 -5.15
N ALA A 408 -7.16 -7.45 -4.00
CA ALA A 408 -7.85 -7.90 -2.80
C ALA A 408 -8.89 -6.87 -2.33
N SER A 409 -8.56 -5.57 -2.44
CA SER A 409 -9.50 -4.50 -2.12
C SER A 409 -10.66 -4.44 -3.13
N LEU A 410 -10.40 -4.66 -4.42
CA LEU A 410 -11.46 -4.69 -5.44
C LEU A 410 -12.40 -5.88 -5.26
N VAL A 411 -11.89 -7.07 -4.91
CA VAL A 411 -12.72 -8.26 -4.63
C VAL A 411 -13.62 -8.03 -3.42
N VAL A 412 -13.09 -7.42 -2.35
CA VAL A 412 -13.91 -7.07 -1.19
C VAL A 412 -14.91 -5.96 -1.54
N PHE A 413 -14.49 -4.94 -2.28
CA PHE A 413 -15.39 -3.89 -2.76
C PHE A 413 -16.54 -4.48 -3.59
N GLN A 414 -16.26 -5.43 -4.49
CA GLN A 414 -17.27 -6.12 -5.28
C GLN A 414 -18.28 -6.85 -4.39
N ARG A 415 -17.83 -7.50 -3.33
CA ARG A 415 -18.70 -8.21 -2.39
C ARG A 415 -19.57 -7.28 -1.55
N GLU A 416 -19.07 -6.08 -1.23
CA GLU A 416 -19.80 -5.10 -0.40
C GLU A 416 -20.72 -4.17 -1.22
N ALA A 417 -20.31 -3.79 -2.43
CA ALA A 417 -20.97 -2.76 -3.24
C ALA A 417 -21.62 -3.30 -4.54
N GLY A 418 -21.22 -4.50 -4.98
CA GLY A 418 -21.65 -5.12 -6.24
C GLY A 418 -20.70 -4.84 -7.42
N THR A 419 -20.83 -5.66 -8.47
CA THR A 419 -19.93 -5.64 -9.63
C THR A 419 -19.98 -4.33 -10.44
N LYS A 420 -21.16 -3.71 -10.55
CA LYS A 420 -21.32 -2.43 -11.29
C LYS A 420 -20.51 -1.30 -10.66
N GLU A 421 -20.54 -1.22 -9.33
CA GLU A 421 -19.82 -0.21 -8.57
C GLU A 421 -18.32 -0.49 -8.56
N MET A 422 -17.91 -1.77 -8.48
CA MET A 422 -16.50 -2.16 -8.57
C MET A 422 -15.89 -1.77 -9.92
N LEU A 423 -16.57 -2.06 -11.03
CA LEU A 423 -16.09 -1.68 -12.37
C LEU A 423 -16.02 -0.16 -12.53
N PHE A 424 -17.02 0.56 -12.02
CA PHE A 424 -16.98 2.01 -11.97
C PHE A 424 -15.78 2.51 -11.18
N GLN A 425 -15.55 2.02 -9.96
CA GLN A 425 -14.42 2.42 -9.12
C GLN A 425 -13.08 2.16 -9.80
N ALA A 426 -12.89 0.96 -10.37
CA ALA A 426 -11.65 0.60 -11.06
C ALA A 426 -11.39 1.50 -12.29
N GLY A 427 -12.40 1.69 -13.14
CA GLY A 427 -12.28 2.53 -14.34
C GLY A 427 -12.10 4.01 -14.00
N PHE A 428 -12.92 4.53 -13.10
CA PHE A 428 -12.87 5.93 -12.68
C PHE A 428 -11.52 6.29 -12.04
N THR A 429 -11.01 5.47 -11.13
CA THR A 429 -9.71 5.75 -10.48
C THR A 429 -8.54 5.63 -11.43
N LEU A 430 -8.60 4.72 -12.41
CA LEU A 430 -7.54 4.58 -13.43
C LEU A 430 -7.52 5.76 -14.40
N VAL A 431 -8.69 6.18 -14.91
CA VAL A 431 -8.81 7.38 -15.75
C VAL A 431 -8.38 8.63 -14.99
N LEU A 432 -8.79 8.73 -13.73
CA LEU A 432 -8.39 9.84 -12.87
C LEU A 432 -6.88 9.87 -12.62
N ALA A 433 -6.28 8.73 -12.26
CA ALA A 433 -4.84 8.66 -12.04
C ALA A 433 -4.08 9.06 -13.31
N TRP A 434 -4.50 8.54 -14.47
CA TRP A 434 -3.90 8.87 -15.76
C TRP A 434 -4.03 10.36 -16.09
N THR A 435 -5.23 10.94 -15.98
CA THR A 435 -5.46 12.36 -16.29
C THR A 435 -4.70 13.30 -15.35
N VAL A 436 -4.74 13.07 -14.04
CA VAL A 436 -4.03 13.89 -13.07
C VAL A 436 -2.52 13.78 -13.27
N SER A 437 -2.00 12.57 -13.48
CA SER A 437 -0.57 12.36 -13.76
C SER A 437 -0.12 12.99 -15.07
N LEU A 438 -0.97 13.01 -16.10
CA LEU A 438 -0.67 13.66 -17.37
C LEU A 438 -0.56 15.18 -17.18
N ILE A 439 -1.54 15.76 -16.48
CA ILE A 439 -1.55 17.20 -16.18
C ILE A 439 -0.30 17.59 -15.39
N VAL A 440 0.03 16.84 -14.33
CA VAL A 440 1.21 17.12 -13.49
C VAL A 440 2.51 16.95 -14.27
N PHE A 441 2.65 15.92 -15.09
CA PHE A 441 3.86 15.71 -15.87
C PHE A 441 4.04 16.78 -16.96
N GLN A 442 2.99 17.13 -17.69
CA GLN A 442 3.11 18.13 -18.75
C GLN A 442 3.32 19.52 -18.19
N ILE A 443 2.60 19.91 -17.14
CA ILE A 443 2.84 21.19 -16.45
C ILE A 443 4.26 21.20 -15.88
N GLY A 444 4.69 20.12 -15.21
CA GLY A 444 6.04 20.03 -14.65
C GLY A 444 7.14 20.15 -15.70
N ARG A 445 6.92 19.57 -16.89
CA ARG A 445 7.83 19.70 -18.04
C ARG A 445 7.90 21.12 -18.61
N PHE A 446 6.91 21.97 -18.40
CA PHE A 446 7.02 23.39 -18.77
C PHE A 446 7.89 24.21 -17.81
N PHE A 447 8.07 23.75 -16.57
CA PHE A 447 8.87 24.43 -15.55
C PHE A 447 10.32 23.95 -15.46
N ILE A 448 10.64 22.81 -16.09
CA ILE A 448 11.99 22.22 -16.19
C ILE A 448 12.50 22.45 -17.61
#